data_AF-A0A1Z5L426-F1
#
_entry.id   AF-A0A1Z5L426-F1
#
_cell.length_a   1.000
_cell.length_b   1.000
_cell.length_c   1.000
_cell.angle_alpha   90.00
_cell.angle_beta   90.00
_cell.angle_gamma   90.00
#
_symmetry.space_group_name_H-M   'P 1'
#
loop_
_entity.id
_entity.type
_entity.pdbx_description
1 polymer ?
#
loop_
_entity_poly.entity_id
_entity_poly.type
_entity_poly.pdbx_seq_one_letter_code
_entity_poly.pdbx_strand_id
1 'polypeptide(L)'
;MRSLAQQKYGLATVEAHLPSQTLEQGLDVLEIMRNIHVFVSRYLYNLNNQTFIERSSNNKHLNTINIRHIANSIRTHGIGIMNTTVNFAYQFLRKKFFIFSQFLYDEHIKSRLVKDLRYFRETRSQSEPKYPFERAEKCNRGIRKLGLTPEGESYLDQFRALISQIGNAIGYVRMIRSGGLHCCSMAIQYVPDLDVVPNFESLSREAEMSDDCIEAAKKLDCVVSGLTKNFSEGTDYFRLLVDVFAPTFRDSSNMHLRNFFVILPPLTLNYVEYAVTCKERMSRKNKVGAAFTDDGFTMGVAYILKLLDQYQEFDALHWFQSVDEKFRKDKAQVSVQNKQAEGNDEKLQQAMTLTGKRLETHKHEFDLLNYSLSSARIFFRADLTAAEEKQEKSEEHNGETRDSRT
;
A
#
# COMPACT_ATOMS: atom_id res chain seq x y z
N MET A 1 40.17 -6.08 -4.49
CA MET A 1 41.45 -5.40 -4.22
C MET A 1 42.27 -6.10 -3.14
N ARG A 2 41.73 -6.39 -1.94
CA ARG A 2 42.46 -7.06 -0.85
C ARG A 2 43.04 -8.44 -1.22
N SER A 3 42.19 -9.34 -1.70
CA SER A 3 42.60 -10.67 -2.15
C SER A 3 43.62 -10.60 -3.28
N LEU A 4 43.49 -9.59 -4.15
CA LEU A 4 44.41 -9.35 -5.26
C LEU A 4 45.77 -8.82 -4.78
N ALA A 5 45.80 -7.95 -3.75
CA ALA A 5 47.00 -7.43 -3.13
C ALA A 5 47.77 -8.52 -2.37
N GLN A 6 47.06 -9.40 -1.67
CA GLN A 6 47.67 -10.53 -0.98
C GLN A 6 48.19 -11.58 -1.96
N GLN A 7 47.41 -11.94 -3.00
CA GLN A 7 47.79 -12.94 -3.98
C GLN A 7 48.95 -12.49 -4.88
N LYS A 8 49.04 -11.20 -5.22
CA LYS A 8 50.04 -10.69 -6.18
C LYS A 8 51.27 -10.06 -5.53
N TYR A 9 51.14 -9.54 -4.30
CA TYR A 9 52.21 -8.78 -3.64
C TYR A 9 52.51 -9.25 -2.21
N GLY A 10 51.82 -10.29 -1.70
CA GLY A 10 52.06 -10.82 -0.34
C GLY A 10 51.74 -9.83 0.78
N LEU A 11 51.02 -8.75 0.48
CA LEU A 11 50.75 -7.68 1.43
C LEU A 11 49.56 -8.03 2.33
N ALA A 12 49.82 -8.08 3.64
CA ALA A 12 48.78 -8.12 4.66
C ALA A 12 48.21 -6.70 4.85
N THR A 13 47.09 -6.43 4.20
CA THR A 13 46.39 -5.14 4.35
C THR A 13 45.54 -5.13 5.61
N VAL A 14 45.42 -3.96 6.25
CA VAL A 14 44.51 -3.72 7.38
C VAL A 14 43.08 -4.17 7.03
N GLU A 15 42.36 -4.74 8.00
CA GLU A 15 40.96 -5.05 7.82
C GLU A 15 40.19 -3.78 7.50
N ALA A 16 39.55 -3.76 6.34
CA ALA A 16 38.60 -2.72 6.02
C ALA A 16 37.38 -2.95 6.91
N HIS A 17 37.39 -2.42 8.13
CA HIS A 17 36.20 -2.21 8.95
C HIS A 17 35.30 -1.10 8.38
N LEU A 18 35.38 -0.88 7.06
CA LEU A 18 34.43 -0.02 6.37
C LEU A 18 33.13 -0.81 6.33
N PRO A 19 32.03 -0.29 6.89
CA PRO A 19 30.73 -0.93 6.74
C PRO A 19 30.49 -1.13 5.24
N SER A 20 29.76 -2.19 4.88
CA SER A 20 29.37 -2.50 3.50
C SER A 20 28.37 -1.47 2.94
N GLN A 21 28.69 -0.18 3.05
CA GLN A 21 27.94 0.94 2.54
C GLN A 21 28.22 1.02 1.05
N THR A 22 27.23 0.62 0.26
CA THR A 22 27.09 1.03 -1.12
C THR A 22 26.98 2.56 -1.21
N LEU A 23 27.43 3.14 -2.32
CA LEU A 23 27.39 4.60 -2.61
C LEU A 23 25.99 5.25 -2.55
N GLU A 24 24.90 4.46 -2.48
CA GLU A 24 23.55 4.97 -2.26
C GLU A 24 23.37 5.42 -0.79
N GLN A 25 23.78 6.66 -0.49
CA GLN A 25 23.45 7.37 0.76
C GLN A 25 21.94 7.70 0.78
N GLY A 26 21.13 6.79 1.32
CA GLY A 26 19.71 6.98 1.61
C GLY A 26 19.43 7.10 3.10
N LEU A 27 18.21 7.51 3.45
CA LEU A 27 17.69 7.45 4.83
C LEU A 27 17.73 6.00 5.35
N ASP A 28 18.31 5.80 6.53
CA ASP A 28 18.40 4.48 7.17
C ASP A 28 17.01 4.03 7.66
N VAL A 29 16.66 2.77 7.42
CA VAL A 29 15.49 2.08 7.99
C VAL A 29 15.35 2.36 9.48
N LEU A 30 16.45 2.39 10.24
CA LEU A 30 16.39 2.66 11.68
C LEU A 30 15.85 4.05 12.02
N GLU A 31 16.24 5.05 11.24
CA GLU A 31 15.78 6.43 11.40
C GLU A 31 14.31 6.56 11.00
N ILE A 32 13.92 5.91 9.90
CA ILE A 32 12.55 5.87 9.42
C ILE A 32 11.65 5.18 10.46
N MET A 33 12.06 4.04 11.03
CA MET A 33 11.27 3.32 12.02
C MET A 33 11.00 4.19 13.26
N ARG A 34 12.03 4.87 13.77
CA ARG A 34 11.93 5.71 14.97
C ARG A 34 11.02 6.91 14.72
N ASN A 35 11.01 7.43 13.49
CA ASN A 35 10.25 8.60 13.08
C ASN A 35 9.12 8.26 12.10
N ILE A 36 8.51 7.08 12.22
CA ILE A 36 7.51 6.59 11.25
C ILE A 36 6.35 7.58 11.06
N HIS A 37 5.93 8.26 12.13
CA HIS A 37 4.88 9.28 12.10
C HIS A 37 5.22 10.50 11.22
N VAL A 38 6.50 10.89 11.16
CA VAL A 38 7.00 11.94 10.27
C VAL A 38 7.07 11.39 8.84
N PHE A 39 7.62 10.19 8.69
CA PHE A 39 7.83 9.56 7.39
C PHE A 39 6.53 9.42 6.58
N VAL A 40 5.52 8.78 7.15
CA VAL A 40 4.22 8.54 6.49
C VAL A 40 3.42 9.80 6.18
N SER A 41 3.78 10.93 6.82
CA SER A 41 3.15 12.24 6.58
C SER A 41 3.92 13.08 5.55
N ARG A 42 5.24 12.89 5.45
CA ARG A 42 6.13 13.65 4.55
C ARG A 42 6.42 12.93 3.23
N TYR A 43 6.23 11.63 3.15
CA TYR A 43 6.47 10.85 1.96
C TYR A 43 5.17 10.29 1.39
N LEU A 44 5.09 10.25 0.06
CA LEU A 44 3.99 9.69 -0.70
C LEU A 44 4.41 8.35 -1.28
N TYR A 45 3.56 7.34 -1.09
CA TYR A 45 3.80 6.01 -1.62
C TYR A 45 3.35 5.90 -3.08
N ASN A 46 4.19 5.25 -3.89
CA ASN A 46 3.83 4.77 -5.22
C ASN A 46 3.74 3.24 -5.19
N LEU A 47 2.54 2.71 -5.45
CA LEU A 47 2.22 1.29 -5.34
C LEU A 47 2.96 0.45 -6.40
N ASN A 48 3.07 1.00 -7.61
CA ASN A 48 3.58 0.31 -8.80
C ASN A 48 5.10 0.15 -8.74
N ASN A 49 5.80 1.25 -8.49
CA ASN A 49 7.26 1.28 -8.46
C ASN A 49 7.81 0.82 -7.10
N GLN A 50 6.96 0.66 -6.08
CA GLN A 50 7.35 0.45 -4.70
C GLN A 50 8.42 1.46 -4.28
N THR A 51 8.09 2.74 -4.40
CA THR A 51 8.96 3.85 -4.00
C THR A 51 8.21 4.85 -3.13
N PHE A 52 8.90 5.43 -2.17
CA PHE A 52 8.44 6.61 -1.43
C PHE A 52 9.11 7.85 -1.98
N ILE A 53 8.35 8.92 -2.11
CA ILE A 53 8.82 10.19 -2.65
C ILE A 53 8.46 11.29 -1.68
N GLU A 54 9.43 12.13 -1.33
CA GLU A 54 9.23 13.26 -0.45
C GLU A 54 8.22 14.25 -1.05
N ARG A 55 7.22 14.67 -0.26
CA ARG A 55 6.12 15.53 -0.70
C ARG A 55 6.58 16.95 -1.04
N SER A 56 7.57 17.44 -0.32
CA SER A 56 8.15 18.77 -0.52
C SER A 56 9.52 18.82 0.12
N SER A 57 10.49 19.40 -0.58
CA SER A 57 11.83 19.67 -0.06
C SER A 57 12.18 21.13 -0.23
N ASN A 58 13.02 21.66 0.65
CA ASN A 58 13.67 22.96 0.46
C ASN A 58 14.80 22.86 -0.57
N ASN A 59 15.21 21.63 -0.92
CA ASN A 59 16.24 21.37 -1.91
C ASN A 59 15.67 21.38 -3.33
N LYS A 60 16.55 21.47 -4.34
CA LYS A 60 16.18 21.37 -5.76
C LYS A 60 15.67 19.97 -6.16
N HIS A 61 15.87 18.98 -5.31
CA HIS A 61 15.53 17.58 -5.54
C HIS A 61 14.69 17.06 -4.39
N LEU A 62 13.82 16.08 -4.69
CA LEU A 62 13.03 15.36 -3.69
C LEU A 62 13.76 14.07 -3.32
N ASN A 63 13.78 13.75 -2.03
CA ASN A 63 14.32 12.48 -1.58
C ASN A 63 13.41 11.32 -1.99
N THR A 64 14.01 10.20 -2.37
CA THR A 64 13.27 8.98 -2.71
C THR A 64 13.81 7.79 -1.93
N ILE A 65 12.92 6.88 -1.53
CA ILE A 65 13.27 5.65 -0.84
C ILE A 65 12.78 4.49 -1.68
N ASN A 66 13.70 3.59 -2.02
CA ASN A 66 13.47 2.42 -2.87
C ASN A 66 13.83 1.14 -2.10
N ILE A 67 13.54 0.00 -2.73
CA ILE A 67 13.83 -1.33 -2.15
C ILE A 67 15.32 -1.53 -1.86
N ARG A 68 16.23 -0.94 -2.65
CA ARG A 68 17.68 -1.08 -2.47
C ARG A 68 18.16 -0.39 -1.20
N HIS A 69 17.67 0.82 -0.90
CA HIS A 69 17.97 1.52 0.35
C HIS A 69 17.60 0.66 1.57
N ILE A 70 16.42 0.05 1.53
CA ILE A 70 15.95 -0.85 2.59
C ILE A 70 16.82 -2.10 2.68
N ALA A 71 17.14 -2.75 1.56
CA ALA A 71 18.00 -3.92 1.52
C ALA A 71 19.42 -3.61 2.05
N ASN A 72 19.94 -2.41 1.80
CA ASN A 72 21.24 -1.97 2.30
C ASN A 72 21.22 -1.77 3.83
N SER A 73 20.17 -1.16 4.38
CA SER A 73 19.98 -1.08 5.83
C SER A 73 19.85 -2.46 6.48
N ILE A 74 19.09 -3.37 5.86
CA ILE A 74 18.95 -4.75 6.36
C ILE A 74 20.30 -5.49 6.32
N ARG A 75 21.11 -5.29 5.28
CA ARG A 75 22.46 -5.86 5.19
C ARG A 75 23.37 -5.32 6.29
N THR A 76 23.23 -4.05 6.64
CA THR A 76 24.09 -3.39 7.64
C THR A 76 23.71 -3.79 9.07
N HIS A 77 22.41 -3.82 9.38
CA HIS A 77 21.92 -4.04 10.75
C HIS A 77 21.40 -5.45 11.03
N GLY A 78 21.37 -6.30 10.00
CA GLY A 78 20.84 -7.66 10.07
C GLY A 78 19.33 -7.75 9.85
N ILE A 79 18.87 -8.95 9.52
CA ILE A 79 17.48 -9.23 9.17
C ILE A 79 16.49 -9.02 10.32
N GLY A 80 16.96 -9.09 11.57
CA GLY A 80 16.15 -8.87 12.77
C GLY A 80 15.49 -7.48 12.84
N ILE A 81 16.01 -6.48 12.13
CA ILE A 81 15.39 -5.15 12.08
C ILE A 81 14.02 -5.16 11.41
N MET A 82 13.73 -6.15 10.56
CA MET A 82 12.45 -6.24 9.84
C MET A 82 11.30 -6.41 10.83
N ASN A 83 11.40 -7.38 11.74
CA ASN A 83 10.37 -7.65 12.75
C ASN A 83 10.17 -6.46 13.69
N THR A 84 11.27 -5.82 14.12
CA THR A 84 11.21 -4.60 14.92
C THR A 84 10.50 -3.47 14.17
N THR A 85 10.80 -3.29 12.88
CA THR A 85 10.17 -2.26 12.04
C THR A 85 8.67 -2.50 11.89
N VAL A 86 8.25 -3.75 11.68
CA VAL A 86 6.83 -4.13 11.62
C VAL A 86 6.13 -3.86 12.95
N ASN A 87 6.80 -4.08 14.09
CA ASN A 87 6.25 -3.72 15.40
C ASN A 87 6.06 -2.21 15.57
N PHE A 88 7.01 -1.37 15.12
CA PHE A 88 6.83 0.08 15.12
C PHE A 88 5.67 0.51 14.22
N ALA A 89 5.50 -0.12 13.05
CA ALA A 89 4.34 0.10 12.18
C ALA A 89 3.03 -0.29 12.88
N TYR A 90 2.99 -1.43 13.57
CA TYR A 90 1.84 -1.86 14.39
C TYR A 90 1.49 -0.81 15.46
N GLN A 91 2.45 -0.33 16.23
CA GLN A 91 2.23 0.68 17.27
C GLN A 91 1.70 2.00 16.68
N PHE A 92 2.23 2.41 15.54
CA PHE A 92 1.74 3.57 14.81
C PHE A 92 0.29 3.38 14.33
N LEU A 93 0.00 2.24 13.70
CA LEU A 93 -1.33 1.89 13.21
C LEU A 93 -2.35 1.88 14.34
N ARG A 94 -2.01 1.32 15.51
CA ARG A 94 -2.89 1.32 16.69
C ARG A 94 -3.33 2.74 17.07
N LYS A 95 -2.40 3.71 17.09
CA LYS A 95 -2.71 5.12 17.38
C LYS A 95 -3.59 5.75 16.30
N LYS A 96 -3.32 5.48 15.02
CA LYS A 96 -4.11 6.01 13.90
C LYS A 96 -5.51 5.40 13.85
N PHE A 97 -5.64 4.12 14.19
CA PHE A 97 -6.92 3.46 14.24
C PHE A 97 -7.82 3.95 15.37
N PHE A 98 -7.25 4.42 16.49
CA PHE A 98 -8.02 5.10 17.52
C PHE A 98 -8.69 6.36 16.95
N ILE A 99 -7.93 7.21 16.24
CA ILE A 99 -8.46 8.42 15.59
C ILE A 99 -9.48 8.06 14.51
N PHE A 100 -9.21 7.01 13.72
CA PHE A 100 -10.13 6.49 12.70
C PHE A 100 -11.48 6.07 13.31
N SER A 101 -11.43 5.35 14.43
CA SER A 101 -12.62 4.90 15.13
C SER A 101 -13.42 6.07 15.70
N GLN A 102 -12.74 7.05 16.32
CA GLN A 102 -13.38 8.28 16.82
C GLN A 102 -14.08 9.06 15.72
N PHE A 103 -13.45 9.19 14.54
CA PHE A 103 -14.04 9.88 13.40
C PHE A 103 -15.36 9.24 12.93
N LEU A 104 -15.40 7.90 12.84
CA LEU A 104 -16.61 7.17 12.44
C LEU A 104 -17.67 7.10 13.56
N TYR A 105 -17.25 7.27 14.81
CA TYR A 105 -18.14 7.30 15.96
C TYR A 105 -18.84 8.66 16.13
N ASP A 106 -18.24 9.74 15.63
CA ASP A 106 -18.81 11.09 15.68
C ASP A 106 -20.25 11.11 15.16
N GLU A 107 -21.17 11.67 15.95
CA GLU A 107 -22.61 11.64 15.66
C GLU A 107 -22.98 12.40 14.38
N HIS A 108 -22.24 13.45 14.00
CA HIS A 108 -22.48 14.18 12.75
C HIS A 108 -22.08 13.34 11.53
N ILE A 109 -21.03 12.53 11.64
CA ILE A 109 -20.58 11.61 10.58
C ILE A 109 -21.49 10.38 10.53
N LYS A 110 -21.62 9.66 11.65
CA LYS A 110 -22.42 8.44 11.80
C LYS A 110 -23.87 8.64 11.34
N SER A 111 -24.53 9.71 11.78
CA SER A 111 -25.93 9.96 11.40
C SER A 111 -26.12 10.15 9.89
N ARG A 112 -25.12 10.67 9.17
CA ARG A 112 -25.15 10.82 7.70
C ARG A 112 -24.92 9.49 7.01
N LEU A 113 -23.94 8.71 7.46
CA LEU A 113 -23.68 7.38 6.92
C LEU A 113 -24.90 6.46 7.09
N VAL A 114 -25.57 6.50 8.24
CA VAL A 114 -26.79 5.70 8.47
C VAL A 114 -27.93 6.14 7.54
N LYS A 115 -28.10 7.45 7.28
CA LYS A 115 -29.10 7.97 6.34
C LYS A 115 -28.84 7.52 4.90
N ASP A 116 -27.58 7.55 4.46
CA ASP A 116 -27.20 7.11 3.11
C ASP A 116 -27.31 5.59 2.96
N LEU A 117 -26.91 4.83 3.99
CA LEU A 117 -27.06 3.38 4.02
C LEU A 117 -28.52 2.94 3.96
N ARG A 118 -29.41 3.61 4.72
CA ARG A 118 -30.85 3.33 4.70
C ARG A 118 -31.44 3.54 3.31
N TYR A 119 -31.10 4.66 2.67
CA TYR A 119 -31.55 4.93 1.31
C TYR A 119 -31.05 3.88 0.32
N PHE A 120 -29.78 3.46 0.42
CA PHE A 120 -29.22 2.44 -0.46
C PHE A 120 -29.94 1.08 -0.28
N ARG A 121 -30.26 0.71 0.96
CA ARG A 121 -31.05 -0.50 1.27
C ARG A 121 -32.46 -0.44 0.69
N GLU A 122 -33.12 0.71 0.76
CA GLU A 122 -34.46 0.92 0.17
C GLU A 122 -34.42 0.85 -1.36
N THR A 123 -33.36 1.39 -1.98
CA THR A 123 -33.16 1.42 -3.43
C THR A 123 -32.69 0.06 -3.99
N ARG A 124 -32.21 -0.85 -3.13
CA ARG A 124 -31.70 -2.18 -3.52
C ARG A 124 -32.72 -3.05 -4.26
N SER A 125 -34.01 -2.76 -4.10
CA SER A 125 -35.12 -3.47 -4.76
C SER A 125 -35.35 -3.04 -6.21
N GLN A 126 -34.64 -2.03 -6.72
CA GLN A 126 -34.76 -1.55 -8.09
C GLN A 126 -33.91 -2.36 -9.07
N SER A 127 -34.25 -2.29 -10.36
CA SER A 127 -33.44 -2.87 -11.44
C SER A 127 -32.11 -2.10 -11.51
N GLU A 128 -31.01 -2.78 -11.15
CA GLU A 128 -29.64 -2.23 -11.01
C GLU A 128 -29.42 -1.20 -9.89
N PRO A 129 -29.36 -1.64 -8.62
CA PRO A 129 -29.09 -0.72 -7.51
C PRO A 129 -27.62 -0.26 -7.53
N LYS A 130 -27.40 1.01 -7.88
CA LYS A 130 -26.10 1.68 -7.82
C LYS A 130 -26.15 2.81 -6.80
N TYR A 131 -25.03 3.07 -6.13
CA TYR A 131 -24.94 4.21 -5.22
C TYR A 131 -24.94 5.53 -5.99
N PRO A 132 -25.93 6.44 -5.81
CA PRO A 132 -26.03 7.63 -6.65
C PRO A 132 -24.88 8.64 -6.43
N PHE A 133 -24.34 9.14 -7.54
CA PHE A 133 -23.27 10.13 -7.53
C PHE A 133 -23.65 11.42 -6.79
N GLU A 134 -24.87 11.93 -7.01
CA GLU A 134 -25.35 13.18 -6.42
C GLU A 134 -25.42 13.09 -4.88
N ARG A 135 -25.65 11.89 -4.33
CA ARG A 135 -25.62 11.65 -2.89
C ARG A 135 -24.21 11.72 -2.33
N ALA A 136 -23.23 11.12 -3.01
CA ALA A 136 -21.84 11.22 -2.61
C ALA A 136 -21.38 12.69 -2.58
N GLU A 137 -21.74 13.50 -3.58
CA GLU A 137 -21.45 14.94 -3.59
C GLU A 137 -22.15 15.68 -2.45
N LYS A 138 -23.42 15.37 -2.18
CA LYS A 138 -24.19 16.00 -1.11
C LYS A 138 -23.58 15.67 0.25
N CYS A 139 -23.13 14.44 0.44
CA CYS A 139 -22.44 14.01 1.66
C CYS A 139 -21.10 14.74 1.84
N ASN A 140 -20.26 14.78 0.80
CA ASN A 140 -18.99 15.52 0.80
C ASN A 140 -19.21 17.02 1.14
N ARG A 141 -20.11 17.70 0.41
CA ARG A 141 -20.48 19.10 0.70
C ARG A 141 -21.04 19.27 2.11
N GLY A 142 -21.83 18.32 2.59
CA GLY A 142 -22.36 18.33 3.94
C GLY A 142 -21.27 18.26 5.00
N ILE A 143 -20.25 17.42 4.82
CA ILE A 143 -19.13 17.26 5.76
C ILE A 143 -18.28 18.53 5.77
N ARG A 144 -18.03 19.12 4.60
CA ARG A 144 -17.32 20.40 4.49
C ARG A 144 -18.01 21.55 5.24
N LYS A 145 -19.34 21.53 5.34
CA LYS A 145 -20.12 22.54 6.09
C LYS A 145 -20.02 22.41 7.61
N LEU A 146 -19.52 21.29 8.14
CA LEU A 146 -19.36 21.12 9.60
C LEU A 146 -18.25 22.01 10.16
N GLY A 147 -17.27 22.39 9.34
CA GLY A 147 -16.16 23.22 9.73
C GLY A 147 -14.94 22.99 8.86
N LEU A 148 -14.06 23.98 8.85
CA LEU A 148 -12.73 23.91 8.23
C LEU A 148 -11.69 24.16 9.32
N THR A 149 -10.54 23.49 9.22
CA THR A 149 -9.38 23.80 10.06
C THR A 149 -8.83 25.19 9.73
N PRO A 150 -7.93 25.75 10.57
CA PRO A 150 -7.20 26.97 10.24
C PRO A 150 -6.45 26.92 8.90
N GLU A 151 -6.07 25.70 8.47
CA GLU A 151 -5.38 25.42 7.22
C GLU A 151 -6.34 25.28 6.01
N GLY A 152 -7.65 25.39 6.25
CA GLY A 152 -8.69 25.28 5.22
C GLY A 152 -9.07 23.84 4.86
N GLU A 153 -8.65 22.85 5.65
CA GLU A 153 -8.97 21.44 5.43
C GLU A 153 -10.31 21.08 6.07
N SER A 154 -11.17 20.38 5.34
CA SER A 154 -12.39 19.81 5.90
C SER A 154 -12.11 18.59 6.77
N TYR A 155 -13.10 18.18 7.57
CA TYR A 155 -13.02 16.91 8.30
C TYR A 155 -12.79 15.71 7.37
N LEU A 156 -13.32 15.75 6.14
CA LEU A 156 -13.11 14.69 5.16
C LEU A 156 -11.69 14.69 4.59
N ASP A 157 -11.07 15.87 4.45
CA ASP A 157 -9.66 15.99 4.03
C ASP A 157 -8.72 15.41 5.08
N GLN A 158 -8.97 15.69 6.36
CA GLN A 158 -8.23 15.10 7.47
C GLN A 158 -8.39 13.59 7.52
N PHE A 159 -9.61 13.08 7.28
CA PHE A 159 -9.86 11.65 7.24
C PHE A 159 -9.20 10.95 6.04
N ARG A 160 -9.19 11.60 4.87
CA ARG A 160 -8.42 11.15 3.71
C ARG A 160 -6.94 11.07 4.03
N ALA A 161 -6.37 12.12 4.63
CA ALA A 161 -4.96 12.15 5.04
C ALA A 161 -4.64 11.06 6.08
N LEU A 162 -5.53 10.80 7.02
CA LEU A 162 -5.43 9.71 7.99
C LEU A 162 -5.35 8.34 7.29
N ILE A 163 -6.23 8.09 6.32
CA ILE A 163 -6.24 6.85 5.55
C ILE A 163 -4.98 6.73 4.69
N SER A 164 -4.53 7.82 4.05
CA SER A 164 -3.26 7.85 3.32
C SER A 164 -2.07 7.52 4.23
N GLN A 165 -2.03 8.04 5.46
CA GLN A 165 -0.95 7.75 6.42
C GLN A 165 -0.98 6.28 6.87
N ILE A 166 -2.18 5.71 7.09
CA ILE A 166 -2.35 4.28 7.38
C ILE A 166 -1.79 3.45 6.22
N GLY A 167 -2.19 3.76 4.98
CA GLY A 167 -1.71 3.03 3.82
C GLY A 167 -0.23 3.25 3.48
N ASN A 168 0.33 4.43 3.77
CA ASN A 168 1.77 4.68 3.69
C ASN A 168 2.54 3.80 4.69
N ALA A 169 2.03 3.58 5.91
CA ALA A 169 2.64 2.66 6.86
C ALA A 169 2.60 1.21 6.36
N ILE A 170 1.49 0.79 5.74
CA ILE A 170 1.36 -0.53 5.10
C ILE A 170 2.30 -0.66 3.88
N GLY A 171 2.40 0.38 3.04
CA GLY A 171 3.34 0.45 1.93
C GLY A 171 4.79 0.38 2.40
N TYR A 172 5.10 0.92 3.58
CA TYR A 172 6.42 0.80 4.20
C TYR A 172 6.70 -0.63 4.65
N VAL A 173 5.74 -1.29 5.30
CA VAL A 173 5.85 -2.73 5.64
C VAL A 173 6.06 -3.57 4.37
N ARG A 174 5.35 -3.25 3.27
CA ARG A 174 5.56 -3.88 1.97
C ARG A 174 6.99 -3.74 1.48
N MET A 175 7.53 -2.52 1.59
CA MET A 175 8.89 -2.23 1.14
C MET A 175 9.95 -2.92 2.02
N ILE A 176 9.71 -3.01 3.33
CA ILE A 176 10.55 -3.79 4.27
C ILE A 176 10.60 -5.26 3.86
N ARG A 177 9.43 -5.85 3.55
CA ARG A 177 9.34 -7.21 3.01
C ARG A 177 10.15 -7.35 1.72
N SER A 178 9.92 -6.47 0.73
CA SER A 178 10.63 -6.52 -0.55
C SER A 178 12.14 -6.33 -0.39
N GLY A 179 12.58 -5.45 0.52
CA GLY A 179 14.00 -5.23 0.82
C GLY A 179 14.64 -6.42 1.50
N GLY A 180 13.93 -7.08 2.41
CA GLY A 180 14.35 -8.34 3.04
C GLY A 180 14.51 -9.45 2.01
N LEU A 181 13.50 -9.65 1.16
CA LEU A 181 13.54 -10.64 0.08
C LEU A 181 14.71 -10.37 -0.88
N HIS A 182 14.93 -9.12 -1.27
CA HIS A 182 16.06 -8.73 -2.11
C HIS A 182 17.41 -9.02 -1.42
N CYS A 183 17.52 -8.75 -0.11
CA CYS A 183 18.74 -9.07 0.64
C CYS A 183 19.00 -10.58 0.69
N CYS A 184 17.98 -11.38 1.01
CA CYS A 184 18.07 -12.84 1.05
C CYS A 184 18.38 -13.43 -0.33
N SER A 185 17.68 -12.99 -1.38
CA SER A 185 17.87 -13.46 -2.76
C SER A 185 19.31 -13.23 -3.24
N MET A 186 19.89 -12.07 -2.96
CA MET A 186 21.29 -11.80 -3.29
C MET A 186 22.27 -12.67 -2.50
N ALA A 187 21.95 -13.02 -1.26
CA ALA A 187 22.80 -13.87 -0.42
C ALA A 187 22.76 -15.34 -0.86
N ILE A 188 21.61 -15.83 -1.31
CA ILE A 188 21.40 -17.23 -1.74
C ILE A 188 21.47 -17.44 -3.26
N GLN A 189 21.88 -16.42 -4.03
CA GLN A 189 21.89 -16.48 -5.51
C GLN A 189 22.76 -17.61 -6.10
N TYR A 190 23.67 -18.17 -5.30
CA TYR A 190 24.55 -19.28 -5.69
C TYR A 190 24.08 -20.65 -5.17
N VAL A 191 22.96 -20.69 -4.42
CA VAL A 191 22.33 -21.93 -3.97
C VAL A 191 21.42 -22.42 -5.11
N PRO A 192 21.72 -23.56 -5.75
CA PRO A 192 21.02 -23.99 -6.96
C PRO A 192 19.54 -24.33 -6.72
N ASP A 193 19.26 -24.96 -5.57
CA ASP A 193 17.92 -25.36 -5.14
C ASP A 193 17.75 -25.06 -3.65
N LEU A 194 16.72 -24.30 -3.31
CA LEU A 194 16.40 -23.91 -1.92
C LEU A 194 15.64 -25.01 -1.17
N ASP A 195 14.99 -25.92 -1.88
CA ASP A 195 14.25 -27.05 -1.31
C ASP A 195 15.18 -28.25 -1.05
N VAL A 196 16.28 -28.34 -1.80
CA VAL A 196 17.28 -29.40 -1.70
C VAL A 196 18.68 -28.81 -1.46
N VAL A 197 18.84 -28.12 -0.34
CA VAL A 197 20.18 -27.69 0.10
C VAL A 197 20.90 -28.91 0.71
N PRO A 198 22.01 -29.40 0.12
CA PRO A 198 22.76 -30.50 0.70
C PRO A 198 23.39 -30.07 2.03
N ASN A 199 23.48 -30.99 2.98
CA ASN A 199 24.13 -30.72 4.26
C ASN A 199 25.65 -30.73 4.08
N PHE A 200 26.26 -29.54 4.11
CA PHE A 200 27.69 -29.39 3.85
C PHE A 200 28.54 -30.05 4.93
N GLU A 201 28.09 -30.07 6.20
CA GLU A 201 28.80 -30.78 7.27
C GLU A 201 28.98 -32.27 6.96
N SER A 202 27.92 -32.96 6.53
CA SER A 202 27.95 -34.38 6.19
C SER A 202 28.89 -34.66 5.01
N LEU A 203 28.81 -33.86 3.95
CA LEU A 203 29.66 -33.99 2.77
C LEU A 203 31.13 -33.73 3.10
N SER A 204 31.44 -32.77 3.97
CA SER A 204 32.81 -32.50 4.42
C SER A 204 33.37 -33.64 5.27
N ARG A 205 32.53 -34.34 6.05
CA ARG A 205 32.93 -35.55 6.80
C ARG A 205 33.18 -36.73 5.87
N GLU A 206 32.31 -36.95 4.89
CA GLU A 206 32.46 -38.03 3.89
C GLU A 206 33.70 -37.84 3.01
N ALA A 207 34.05 -36.58 2.72
CA ALA A 207 35.24 -36.24 1.96
C ALA A 207 36.54 -36.21 2.81
N GLU A 208 36.48 -36.64 4.08
CA GLU A 208 37.63 -36.67 5.01
C GLU A 208 38.37 -35.32 5.11
N MET A 209 37.62 -34.22 5.11
CA MET A 209 38.20 -32.87 5.24
C MET A 209 38.70 -32.60 6.67
N SER A 210 39.52 -31.56 6.85
CA SER A 210 40.02 -31.16 8.17
C SER A 210 38.89 -30.72 9.11
N ASP A 211 39.12 -30.81 10.42
CA ASP A 211 38.17 -30.36 11.44
C ASP A 211 37.76 -28.89 11.27
N ASP A 212 38.68 -28.02 10.85
CA ASP A 212 38.40 -26.61 10.53
C ASP A 212 37.41 -26.47 9.37
N CYS A 213 37.53 -27.32 8.34
CA CYS A 213 36.61 -27.33 7.21
C CYS A 213 35.22 -27.82 7.61
N ILE A 214 35.15 -28.85 8.46
CA ILE A 214 33.88 -29.38 8.99
C ILE A 214 33.15 -28.31 9.82
N GLU A 215 33.88 -27.58 10.68
CA GLU A 215 33.30 -26.49 11.48
C GLU A 215 32.86 -25.30 10.60
N ALA A 216 33.59 -24.99 9.53
CA ALA A 216 33.18 -23.99 8.55
C ALA A 216 31.92 -24.42 7.77
N ALA A 217 31.84 -25.69 7.39
CA ALA A 217 30.69 -26.28 6.70
C ALA A 217 29.43 -26.24 7.58
N LYS A 218 29.56 -26.57 8.86
CA LYS A 218 28.48 -26.45 9.85
C LYS A 218 27.97 -25.01 9.99
N LYS A 219 28.87 -24.03 10.00
CA LYS A 219 28.48 -22.60 10.01
C LYS A 219 27.76 -22.21 8.71
N LEU A 220 28.21 -22.72 7.57
CA LEU A 220 27.55 -22.50 6.28
C LEU A 220 26.13 -23.08 6.29
N ASP A 221 25.94 -24.32 6.75
CA ASP A 221 24.62 -24.96 6.90
C ASP A 221 23.67 -24.10 7.75
N CYS A 222 24.15 -23.63 8.91
CA CYS A 222 23.38 -22.73 9.78
C CYS A 222 22.97 -21.43 9.07
N VAL A 223 23.89 -20.80 8.32
CA VAL A 223 23.63 -19.55 7.59
C VAL A 223 22.65 -19.78 6.45
N VAL A 224 22.84 -20.82 5.63
CA VAL A 224 21.95 -21.13 4.49
C VAL A 224 20.55 -21.48 5.00
N SER A 225 20.44 -22.36 6.00
CA SER A 225 19.16 -22.68 6.65
C SER A 225 18.48 -21.42 7.19
N GLY A 226 19.24 -20.52 7.83
CA GLY A 226 18.72 -19.25 8.31
C GLY A 226 18.21 -18.34 7.18
N LEU A 227 18.94 -18.24 6.08
CA LEU A 227 18.55 -17.43 4.92
C LEU A 227 17.32 -18.01 4.21
N THR A 228 17.26 -19.32 3.99
CA THR A 228 16.12 -20.02 3.39
C THR A 228 14.86 -19.85 4.24
N LYS A 229 14.96 -20.04 5.56
CA LYS A 229 13.83 -19.83 6.48
C LYS A 229 13.33 -18.39 6.45
N ASN A 230 14.23 -17.41 6.50
CA ASN A 230 13.83 -15.99 6.44
C ASN A 230 13.28 -15.57 5.07
N PHE A 231 13.74 -16.20 3.98
CA PHE A 231 13.18 -16.03 2.64
C PHE A 231 11.72 -16.48 2.59
N SER A 232 11.37 -17.58 3.28
CA SER A 232 9.99 -18.09 3.39
C SER A 232 9.11 -17.36 4.43
N GLU A 233 9.64 -16.97 5.59
CA GLU A 233 8.84 -16.36 6.68
C GLU A 233 8.55 -14.87 6.47
N GLY A 234 9.35 -14.18 5.65
CA GLY A 234 9.18 -12.74 5.37
C GLY A 234 7.90 -12.38 4.61
N THR A 235 7.05 -13.34 4.25
CA THR A 235 5.91 -13.14 3.35
C THR A 235 4.61 -12.69 4.02
N ASP A 236 4.42 -12.89 5.34
CA ASP A 236 3.08 -12.83 5.93
C ASP A 236 2.80 -11.59 6.81
N TYR A 237 3.63 -10.55 6.74
CA TYR A 237 3.44 -9.36 7.59
C TYR A 237 2.08 -8.66 7.41
N PHE A 238 1.49 -8.68 6.21
CA PHE A 238 0.16 -8.14 6.00
C PHE A 238 -0.91 -8.93 6.74
N ARG A 239 -0.84 -10.26 6.66
CA ARG A 239 -1.73 -11.16 7.38
C ARG A 239 -1.62 -10.95 8.87
N LEU A 240 -0.40 -10.91 9.41
CA LEU A 240 -0.15 -10.63 10.82
C LEU A 240 -0.83 -9.33 11.28
N LEU A 241 -0.67 -8.24 10.51
CA LEU A 241 -1.28 -6.96 10.85
C LEU A 241 -2.81 -6.99 10.76
N VAL A 242 -3.38 -7.69 9.78
CA VAL A 242 -4.84 -7.88 9.70
C VAL A 242 -5.34 -8.71 10.89
N ASP A 243 -4.73 -9.86 11.16
CA ASP A 243 -5.17 -10.83 12.17
C ASP A 243 -5.08 -10.26 13.60
N VAL A 244 -4.08 -9.41 13.88
CA VAL A 244 -3.93 -8.76 15.19
C VAL A 244 -5.04 -7.72 15.45
N PHE A 245 -5.45 -6.96 14.44
CA PHE A 245 -6.48 -5.93 14.62
C PHE A 245 -7.91 -6.46 14.42
N ALA A 246 -8.13 -7.43 13.52
CA ALA A 246 -9.47 -7.86 13.12
C ALA A 246 -10.42 -8.22 14.28
N PRO A 247 -10.01 -9.00 15.31
CA PRO A 247 -10.90 -9.38 16.40
C PRO A 247 -11.45 -8.18 17.18
N THR A 248 -10.61 -7.18 17.42
CA THR A 248 -11.02 -5.97 18.17
C THR A 248 -11.95 -5.09 17.34
N PHE A 249 -11.66 -4.95 16.03
CA PHE A 249 -12.39 -4.03 15.16
C PHE A 249 -13.73 -4.59 14.67
N ARG A 250 -13.87 -5.92 14.63
CA ARG A 250 -15.12 -6.61 14.27
C ARG A 250 -16.01 -6.91 15.47
N ASP A 251 -15.55 -6.60 16.68
CA ASP A 251 -16.32 -6.81 17.90
C ASP A 251 -17.64 -6.02 17.89
N SER A 252 -18.62 -6.55 18.62
CA SER A 252 -19.95 -5.94 18.75
C SER A 252 -19.93 -4.55 19.38
N SER A 253 -18.92 -4.21 20.19
CA SER A 253 -18.74 -2.86 20.74
C SER A 253 -18.42 -1.81 19.67
N ASN A 254 -17.88 -2.23 18.52
CA ASN A 254 -17.43 -1.34 17.44
C ASN A 254 -18.38 -1.32 16.23
N MET A 255 -19.70 -1.34 16.48
CA MET A 255 -20.71 -1.38 15.40
C MET A 255 -20.60 -0.24 14.38
N HIS A 256 -20.14 0.95 14.80
CA HIS A 256 -19.97 2.11 13.93
C HIS A 256 -18.98 1.84 12.79
N LEU A 257 -18.00 0.98 13.00
CA LEU A 257 -17.02 0.61 11.98
C LEU A 257 -17.62 -0.21 10.84
N ARG A 258 -18.76 -0.90 11.07
CA ARG A 258 -19.47 -1.67 10.03
C ARG A 258 -19.97 -0.82 8.86
N ASN A 259 -20.01 0.51 9.03
CA ASN A 259 -20.50 1.44 8.02
C ASN A 259 -19.36 2.15 7.26
N PHE A 260 -18.10 1.73 7.42
CA PHE A 260 -16.97 2.38 6.76
C PHE A 260 -17.10 2.39 5.23
N PHE A 261 -17.52 1.28 4.60
CA PHE A 261 -17.70 1.24 3.13
C PHE A 261 -18.66 2.32 2.58
N VAL A 262 -19.60 2.81 3.38
CA VAL A 262 -20.57 3.86 2.99
C VAL A 262 -19.90 5.23 2.84
N ILE A 263 -18.80 5.49 3.54
CA ILE A 263 -18.07 6.75 3.43
C ILE A 263 -17.13 6.79 2.22
N LEU A 264 -16.85 5.64 1.59
CA LEU A 264 -15.89 5.56 0.49
C LEU A 264 -16.34 6.36 -0.76
N PRO A 265 -17.60 6.35 -1.19
CA PRO A 265 -18.05 7.22 -2.29
C PRO A 265 -17.72 8.72 -2.10
N PRO A 266 -18.15 9.40 -1.01
CA PRO A 266 -17.78 10.80 -0.80
C PRO A 266 -16.27 11.00 -0.58
N LEU A 267 -15.59 10.04 0.04
CA LEU A 267 -14.14 10.12 0.29
C LEU A 267 -13.32 10.01 -1.01
N THR A 268 -13.73 9.17 -1.95
CA THR A 268 -13.07 9.05 -3.26
C THR A 268 -13.27 10.28 -4.13
N LEU A 269 -14.43 10.95 -4.04
CA LEU A 269 -14.63 12.29 -4.65
C LEU A 269 -13.62 13.29 -4.09
N ASN A 270 -13.51 13.35 -2.76
CA ASN A 270 -12.56 14.23 -2.09
C ASN A 270 -11.11 13.92 -2.49
N TYR A 271 -10.75 12.63 -2.61
CA TYR A 271 -9.43 12.22 -3.08
C TYR A 271 -9.15 12.66 -4.52
N VAL A 272 -10.09 12.46 -5.45
CA VAL A 272 -9.89 12.85 -6.85
C VAL A 272 -9.73 14.37 -6.99
N GLU A 273 -10.55 15.16 -6.29
CA GLU A 273 -10.39 16.64 -6.25
C GLU A 273 -9.01 17.05 -5.72
N TYR A 274 -8.54 16.40 -4.66
CA TYR A 274 -7.21 16.61 -4.12
C TYR A 274 -6.11 16.22 -5.11
N ALA A 275 -6.21 15.05 -5.76
CA ALA A 275 -5.22 14.54 -6.71
C ALA A 275 -5.08 15.45 -7.93
N VAL A 276 -6.20 15.89 -8.51
CA VAL A 276 -6.21 16.89 -9.60
C VAL A 276 -5.51 18.17 -9.14
N THR A 277 -5.86 18.68 -7.97
CA THR A 277 -5.24 19.91 -7.42
C THR A 277 -3.73 19.75 -7.24
N CYS A 278 -3.27 18.61 -6.74
CA CYS A 278 -1.85 18.30 -6.59
C CYS A 278 -1.11 18.23 -7.92
N LYS A 279 -1.71 17.62 -8.95
CA LYS A 279 -1.15 17.52 -10.30
C LYS A 279 -1.11 18.89 -11.00
N GLU A 280 -2.15 19.70 -10.83
CA GLU A 280 -2.17 21.08 -11.35
C GLU A 280 -1.10 21.97 -10.72
N ARG A 281 -0.78 21.78 -9.44
CA ARG A 281 0.31 22.52 -8.78
C ARG A 281 1.68 22.21 -9.35
N MET A 282 1.86 21.05 -10.01
CA MET A 282 3.14 20.66 -10.62
C MET A 282 3.55 21.59 -11.78
N SER A 283 2.57 22.15 -12.50
CA SER A 283 2.81 23.08 -13.61
C SER A 283 3.03 24.52 -13.14
N ARG A 284 2.79 24.81 -11.86
CA ARG A 284 2.95 26.16 -11.27
C ARG A 284 4.38 26.41 -10.80
N LYS A 285 4.77 27.69 -10.73
CA LYS A 285 6.08 28.11 -10.19
C LYS A 285 6.27 27.71 -8.72
N ASN A 286 5.22 27.85 -7.91
CA ASN A 286 5.21 27.34 -6.54
C ASN A 286 4.73 25.88 -6.54
N LYS A 287 5.66 24.97 -6.25
CA LYS A 287 5.42 23.51 -6.22
C LYS A 287 5.09 22.98 -4.82
N VAL A 288 4.88 23.85 -3.83
CA VAL A 288 4.51 23.42 -2.48
C VAL A 288 3.16 22.68 -2.52
N GLY A 289 3.17 21.43 -2.07
CA GLY A 289 2.01 20.54 -2.12
C GLY A 289 1.68 19.99 -3.52
N ALA A 290 2.60 20.12 -4.49
CA ALA A 290 2.51 19.40 -5.75
C ALA A 290 2.87 17.93 -5.51
N ALA A 291 2.07 17.03 -6.08
CA ALA A 291 2.30 15.59 -6.00
C ALA A 291 1.75 14.94 -7.26
N PHE A 292 2.46 13.92 -7.76
CA PHE A 292 2.00 13.16 -8.92
C PHE A 292 1.46 11.77 -8.56
N THR A 293 1.72 11.29 -7.33
CA THR A 293 1.32 9.98 -6.83
C THR A 293 0.94 10.08 -5.35
N ASP A 294 -0.12 9.40 -4.94
CA ASP A 294 -0.56 9.25 -3.54
C ASP A 294 -1.34 7.94 -3.40
N ASP A 295 -0.66 6.82 -3.67
CA ASP A 295 -1.25 5.47 -3.56
C ASP A 295 -1.31 5.00 -2.10
N GLY A 296 -0.79 5.80 -1.16
CA GLY A 296 -1.03 5.57 0.27
C GLY A 296 -2.51 5.54 0.58
N PHE A 297 -3.31 6.40 -0.07
CA PHE A 297 -4.76 6.40 0.09
C PHE A 297 -5.39 5.07 -0.32
N THR A 298 -5.07 4.56 -1.52
CA THR A 298 -5.65 3.32 -2.06
C THR A 298 -5.24 2.10 -1.26
N MET A 299 -3.96 2.04 -0.85
CA MET A 299 -3.45 1.00 0.03
C MET A 299 -4.14 1.02 1.40
N GLY A 300 -4.40 2.21 1.94
CA GLY A 300 -5.12 2.40 3.20
C GLY A 300 -6.57 1.93 3.12
N VAL A 301 -7.30 2.33 2.06
CA VAL A 301 -8.68 1.86 1.82
C VAL A 301 -8.73 0.35 1.68
N ALA A 302 -7.85 -0.24 0.86
CA ALA A 302 -7.81 -1.69 0.67
C ALA A 302 -7.54 -2.45 1.97
N TYR A 303 -6.59 -1.98 2.78
CA TYR A 303 -6.26 -2.57 4.08
C TYR A 303 -7.43 -2.50 5.06
N ILE A 304 -8.08 -1.33 5.19
CA ILE A 304 -9.20 -1.13 6.11
C ILE A 304 -10.42 -1.97 5.69
N LEU A 305 -10.71 -2.04 4.39
CA LEU A 305 -11.79 -2.89 3.87
C LEU A 305 -11.55 -4.37 4.18
N LYS A 306 -10.31 -4.87 4.07
CA LYS A 306 -9.95 -6.23 4.49
C LYS A 306 -10.08 -6.39 6.00
N LEU A 307 -9.56 -5.43 6.77
CA LEU A 307 -9.59 -5.46 8.23
C LEU A 307 -11.02 -5.56 8.78
N LEU A 308 -11.95 -4.80 8.20
CA LEU A 308 -13.35 -4.75 8.63
C LEU A 308 -14.25 -5.78 7.93
N ASP A 309 -13.71 -6.54 6.98
CA ASP A 309 -14.42 -7.52 6.16
C ASP A 309 -15.59 -6.94 5.35
N GLN A 310 -15.34 -5.82 4.65
CA GLN A 310 -16.37 -5.03 3.95
C GLN A 310 -16.23 -5.00 2.43
N TYR A 311 -15.48 -5.95 1.86
CA TYR A 311 -15.26 -5.97 0.40
C TYR A 311 -16.56 -6.21 -0.38
N GLN A 312 -17.40 -7.13 0.09
CA GLN A 312 -18.64 -7.48 -0.61
C GLN A 312 -19.64 -6.33 -0.56
N GLU A 313 -19.76 -5.67 0.59
CA GLU A 313 -20.64 -4.53 0.80
C GLU A 313 -20.19 -3.33 -0.03
N PHE A 314 -18.88 -3.10 -0.15
CA PHE A 314 -18.35 -2.07 -1.01
C PHE A 314 -18.60 -2.37 -2.50
N ASP A 315 -18.34 -3.61 -2.94
CA ASP A 315 -18.56 -4.02 -4.33
C ASP A 315 -20.05 -3.92 -4.71
N ALA A 316 -20.95 -4.23 -3.77
CA ALA A 316 -22.40 -4.11 -3.94
C ALA A 316 -22.88 -2.67 -4.17
N LEU A 317 -22.09 -1.64 -3.82
CA LEU A 317 -22.44 -0.25 -4.12
C LEU A 317 -22.37 0.07 -5.63
N HIS A 318 -21.63 -0.73 -6.40
CA HIS A 318 -21.32 -0.47 -7.81
C HIS A 318 -20.86 0.98 -8.06
N TRP A 319 -20.07 1.53 -7.12
CA TRP A 319 -19.75 2.95 -7.07
C TRP A 319 -19.04 3.45 -8.34
N PHE A 320 -17.98 2.77 -8.78
CA PHE A 320 -17.23 3.17 -9.97
C PHE A 320 -18.08 3.11 -11.25
N GLN A 321 -19.05 2.18 -11.34
CA GLN A 321 -20.01 2.15 -12.45
C GLN A 321 -20.92 3.38 -12.42
N SER A 322 -21.41 3.79 -11.24
CA SER A 322 -22.20 5.03 -11.10
C SER A 322 -21.40 6.26 -11.49
N VAL A 323 -20.10 6.31 -11.17
CA VAL A 323 -19.19 7.39 -11.59
C VAL A 323 -19.07 7.41 -13.11
N ASP A 324 -18.81 6.26 -13.74
CA ASP A 324 -18.66 6.15 -15.19
C ASP A 324 -19.92 6.62 -15.94
N GLU A 325 -21.09 6.22 -15.46
CA GLU A 325 -22.36 6.64 -16.05
C GLU A 325 -22.59 8.15 -15.92
N LYS A 326 -22.26 8.73 -14.77
CA LYS A 326 -22.39 10.17 -14.54
C LYS A 326 -21.48 10.97 -15.47
N PHE A 327 -20.19 10.64 -15.51
CA PHE A 327 -19.23 11.33 -16.38
C PHE A 327 -19.55 11.14 -17.87
N ARG A 328 -20.05 9.97 -18.27
CA ARG A 328 -20.51 9.73 -19.65
C ARG A 328 -21.71 10.61 -20.00
N LYS A 329 -22.70 10.72 -19.12
CA LYS A 329 -23.86 11.60 -19.30
C LYS A 329 -23.45 13.07 -19.37
N ASP A 330 -22.60 13.52 -18.46
CA ASP A 330 -22.14 14.91 -18.41
C ASP A 330 -21.29 15.28 -19.64
N LYS A 331 -20.42 14.36 -20.09
CA LYS A 331 -19.64 14.55 -21.33
C LYS A 331 -20.54 14.64 -22.56
N ALA A 332 -21.58 13.81 -22.64
CA ALA A 332 -22.56 13.88 -23.74
C ALA A 332 -23.33 15.20 -23.72
N GLN A 333 -23.73 15.70 -22.55
CA GLN A 333 -24.40 16.99 -22.41
C GLN A 333 -23.51 18.15 -22.86
N VAL A 334 -22.24 18.18 -22.41
CA VAL A 334 -21.27 19.21 -22.83
C VAL A 334 -21.02 19.14 -24.34
N SER A 335 -20.96 17.94 -24.92
CA SER A 335 -20.83 17.75 -26.36
C SER A 335 -22.00 18.34 -27.15
N VAL A 336 -23.24 18.14 -26.69
CA VAL A 336 -24.44 18.69 -27.34
C VAL A 336 -24.47 20.20 -27.23
N GLN A 337 -24.18 20.74 -26.04
CA GLN A 337 -24.14 22.18 -25.80
C GLN A 337 -23.03 22.87 -26.61
N ASN A 338 -21.87 22.23 -26.77
CA ASN A 338 -20.77 22.79 -27.56
C ASN A 338 -21.14 22.91 -29.05
N LYS A 339 -21.81 21.89 -29.61
CA LYS A 339 -22.33 21.93 -30.99
C LYS A 339 -23.42 22.99 -31.18
N GLN A 340 -24.21 23.27 -30.15
CA GLN A 340 -25.22 24.34 -30.18
C GLN A 340 -24.61 25.74 -30.08
N ALA A 341 -23.44 25.86 -29.47
CA ALA A 341 -22.69 27.11 -29.34
C ALA A 341 -21.79 27.41 -30.55
N GLU A 342 -21.58 26.45 -31.47
CA GLU A 342 -20.83 26.61 -32.72
C GLU A 342 -21.45 27.74 -33.57
N GLY A 343 -20.69 28.83 -33.75
CA GLY A 343 -21.06 29.98 -34.59
C GLY A 343 -21.71 31.18 -33.88
N ASN A 344 -22.12 31.08 -32.61
CA ASN A 344 -22.84 32.17 -31.92
C ASN A 344 -22.02 32.93 -30.85
N ASP A 345 -21.17 32.23 -30.07
CA ASP A 345 -20.42 32.85 -28.96
C ASP A 345 -19.09 32.12 -28.69
N GLU A 346 -17.98 32.77 -29.07
CA GLU A 346 -16.61 32.25 -28.86
C GLU A 346 -16.25 32.06 -27.38
N LYS A 347 -16.77 32.90 -26.47
CA LYS A 347 -16.49 32.77 -25.03
C LYS A 347 -17.22 31.56 -24.46
N LEU A 348 -18.44 31.30 -24.92
CA LEU A 348 -19.21 30.13 -24.51
C LEU A 348 -18.54 28.83 -24.99
N GLN A 349 -18.05 28.79 -26.24
CA GLN A 349 -17.29 27.64 -26.75
C GLN A 349 -16.00 27.37 -25.97
N GLN A 350 -15.26 28.44 -25.63
CA GLN A 350 -14.05 28.30 -24.80
C GLN A 350 -14.39 27.74 -23.41
N ALA A 351 -15.46 28.22 -22.77
CA ALA A 351 -15.92 27.72 -21.48
C ALA A 351 -16.37 26.25 -21.54
N MET A 352 -17.08 25.84 -22.60
CA MET A 352 -17.50 24.45 -22.81
C MET A 352 -16.31 23.52 -23.05
N THR A 353 -15.34 23.96 -23.85
CA THR A 353 -14.11 23.19 -24.09
C THR A 353 -13.32 22.98 -22.81
N LEU A 354 -13.20 24.02 -21.96
CA LEU A 354 -12.52 23.93 -20.67
C LEU A 354 -13.25 22.97 -19.71
N THR A 355 -14.59 23.01 -19.73
CA THR A 355 -15.44 22.11 -18.93
C THR A 355 -15.28 20.66 -19.37
N GLY A 356 -15.27 20.40 -20.68
CA GLY A 356 -15.01 19.08 -21.25
C GLY A 356 -13.65 18.52 -20.83
N LYS A 357 -12.58 19.32 -20.94
CA LYS A 357 -11.24 18.94 -20.47
C LYS A 357 -11.21 18.63 -18.98
N ARG A 358 -11.89 19.43 -18.15
CA ARG A 358 -11.97 19.19 -16.70
C ARG A 358 -12.67 17.85 -16.41
N LEU A 359 -13.79 17.57 -17.07
CA LEU A 359 -14.49 16.28 -16.91
C LEU A 359 -13.60 15.10 -17.31
N GLU A 360 -12.83 15.22 -18.40
CA GLU A 360 -11.88 14.19 -18.82
C GLU A 360 -10.77 13.96 -17.79
N THR A 361 -10.16 15.04 -17.25
CA THR A 361 -9.14 14.94 -16.21
C THR A 361 -9.69 14.24 -14.96
N HIS A 362 -10.86 14.66 -14.47
CA HIS A 362 -11.48 14.03 -13.30
C HIS A 362 -11.82 12.55 -13.55
N LYS A 363 -12.34 12.21 -14.73
CA LYS A 363 -12.62 10.83 -15.11
C LYS A 363 -11.37 9.97 -15.14
N HIS A 364 -10.29 10.50 -15.72
CA HIS A 364 -9.00 9.81 -15.77
C HIS A 364 -8.45 9.54 -14.36
N GLU A 365 -8.55 10.52 -13.44
CA GLU A 365 -8.15 10.31 -12.06
C GLU A 365 -9.01 9.26 -11.33
N PHE A 366 -10.31 9.18 -11.63
CA PHE A 366 -11.16 8.11 -11.12
C PHE A 366 -10.74 6.72 -11.64
N ASP A 367 -10.34 6.63 -12.90
CA ASP A 367 -9.86 5.37 -13.49
C ASP A 367 -8.54 4.93 -12.85
N LEU A 368 -7.59 5.86 -12.69
CA LEU A 368 -6.34 5.60 -11.97
C LEU A 368 -6.61 5.14 -10.53
N LEU A 369 -7.53 5.81 -9.83
CA LEU A 369 -7.93 5.42 -8.48
C LEU A 369 -8.50 3.99 -8.45
N ASN A 370 -9.36 3.63 -9.40
CA ASN A 370 -9.96 2.29 -9.48
C ASN A 370 -8.91 1.22 -9.77
N TYR A 371 -7.97 1.47 -10.69
CA TYR A 371 -6.88 0.54 -10.98
C TYR A 371 -5.92 0.37 -9.79
N SER A 372 -5.53 1.47 -9.14
CA SER A 372 -4.68 1.42 -7.94
C SER A 372 -5.39 0.71 -6.78
N LEU A 373 -6.68 0.95 -6.57
CA LEU A 373 -7.46 0.26 -5.53
C LEU A 373 -7.59 -1.24 -5.84
N SER A 374 -7.92 -1.60 -7.08
CA SER A 374 -8.01 -3.00 -7.51
C SER A 374 -6.68 -3.72 -7.30
N SER A 375 -5.56 -3.09 -7.68
CA SER A 375 -4.21 -3.61 -7.45
C SER A 375 -3.89 -3.74 -5.96
N ALA A 376 -4.26 -2.75 -5.15
CA ALA A 376 -4.03 -2.78 -3.70
C ALA A 376 -4.80 -3.94 -3.02
N ARG A 377 -6.02 -4.24 -3.47
CA ARG A 377 -6.83 -5.35 -2.93
C ARG A 377 -6.20 -6.72 -3.14
N ILE A 378 -5.43 -6.93 -4.22
CA ILE A 378 -4.77 -8.20 -4.50
C ILE A 378 -3.82 -8.61 -3.36
N PHE A 379 -3.09 -7.64 -2.78
CA PHE A 379 -2.17 -7.91 -1.66
C PHE A 379 -2.86 -8.48 -0.41
N PHE A 380 -4.17 -8.27 -0.26
CA PHE A 380 -4.98 -8.75 0.87
C PHE A 380 -5.93 -9.89 0.50
N ARG A 381 -5.98 -10.26 -0.78
CA ARG A 381 -6.75 -11.38 -1.32
C ARG A 381 -5.91 -12.62 -1.59
N ALA A 382 -4.59 -12.47 -1.75
CA ALA A 382 -3.67 -13.57 -2.00
C ALA A 382 -3.76 -14.73 -0.98
N ASP A 383 -4.35 -14.49 0.19
CA ASP A 383 -4.65 -15.54 1.18
C ASP A 383 -5.79 -16.48 0.77
N LEU A 384 -6.78 -16.02 -0.01
CA LEU A 384 -7.81 -16.92 -0.55
C LEU A 384 -7.18 -17.86 -1.56
N THR A 385 -6.39 -17.34 -2.50
CA THR A 385 -5.69 -18.17 -3.49
C THR A 385 -4.67 -19.12 -2.85
N ALA A 386 -3.91 -18.69 -1.83
CA ALA A 386 -2.97 -19.57 -1.14
C ALA A 386 -3.64 -20.60 -0.20
N ALA A 387 -4.82 -20.28 0.35
CA ALA A 387 -5.63 -21.23 1.12
C ALA A 387 -6.40 -22.21 0.21
N GLU A 388 -6.87 -21.75 -0.94
CA GLU A 388 -7.46 -22.53 -2.03
C GLU A 388 -6.40 -23.48 -2.62
N GLU A 389 -5.19 -23.01 -2.92
CA GLU A 389 -4.04 -23.84 -3.34
C GLU A 389 -3.62 -24.85 -2.26
N LYS A 390 -3.72 -24.49 -0.97
CA LYS A 390 -3.47 -25.43 0.15
C LYS A 390 -4.60 -26.45 0.31
N GLN A 391 -5.84 -26.06 0.04
CA GLN A 391 -6.99 -26.97 0.04
C GLN A 391 -6.89 -27.96 -1.12
N GLU A 392 -6.62 -27.50 -2.34
CA GLU A 392 -6.40 -28.36 -3.52
C GLU A 392 -5.28 -29.37 -3.27
N LYS A 393 -4.13 -28.94 -2.73
CA LYS A 393 -3.03 -29.86 -2.36
C LYS A 393 -3.43 -30.87 -1.28
N SER A 394 -4.29 -30.48 -0.34
CA SER A 394 -4.79 -31.39 0.70
C SER A 394 -5.84 -32.38 0.20
N GLU A 395 -6.61 -32.01 -0.84
CA GLU A 395 -7.59 -32.86 -1.51
C GLU A 395 -6.90 -33.85 -2.46
N GLU A 396 -5.86 -33.44 -3.19
CA GLU A 396 -5.01 -34.32 -4.00
C GLU A 396 -4.33 -35.40 -3.13
N HIS A 397 -3.76 -35.02 -1.97
CA HIS A 397 -3.11 -35.97 -1.06
C HIS A 397 -4.10 -36.96 -0.42
N ASN A 398 -5.34 -36.53 -0.14
CA ASN A 398 -6.40 -37.42 0.35
C ASN A 398 -7.01 -38.30 -0.75
N GLY A 399 -6.93 -37.89 -2.02
CA GLY A 399 -7.31 -38.71 -3.19
C GLY A 399 -6.37 -39.88 -3.41
N GLU A 400 -5.06 -39.65 -3.38
CA GLU A 400 -4.03 -40.70 -3.54
C GLU A 400 -4.06 -41.74 -2.40
N THR A 401 -4.46 -41.34 -1.20
CA THR A 401 -4.59 -42.24 -0.05
C THR A 401 -5.86 -43.11 -0.12
N ARG A 402 -6.86 -42.74 -0.95
CA ARG A 402 -8.07 -43.53 -1.18
C ARG A 402 -7.88 -44.56 -2.30
N ASP A 403 -7.16 -44.22 -3.36
CA ASP A 403 -6.87 -45.16 -4.47
C ASP A 403 -5.84 -46.24 -4.13
N SER A 404 -5.15 -46.12 -3.00
CA SER A 404 -4.21 -47.15 -2.47
C SER A 404 -4.85 -48.13 -1.48
N ARG A 405 -6.17 -48.05 -1.25
CA ARG A 405 -6.94 -48.95 -0.35
C ARG A 405 -8.08 -49.72 -1.02
N THR A 406 -8.06 -49.81 -2.34
CA THR A 406 -8.88 -50.74 -3.14
C THR A 406 -7.96 -51.55 -4.04
#